data_AF-A0A5C8TW40-F1
#
_entry.id   AF-A0A5C8TW40-F1
#
_cell.length_a   1.000
_cell.length_b   1.000
_cell.length_c   1.000
_cell.angle_alpha   90.00
_cell.angle_beta   90.00
_cell.angle_gamma   90.00
#
_symmetry.space_group_name_H-M   'P 1'
#
loop_
_entity.id
_entity.type
_entity.pdbx_description
1 polymer ?
#
loop_
_entity_poly.entity_id
_entity_poly.type
_entity_poly.pdbx_seq_one_letter_code
_entity_poly.pdbx_strand_id
1 'polypeptide(L)' 'MTREGDRYPVEDGPGSGDRVELTLRVLVGTERSTVIVADPITGHALSNEVVPHGGEADAAAAAVHAALKRRDACL' A
#
# COMPACT_ATOMS: atom_id res chain seq x y z
N MET A 1 -20.95 -14.70 11.07
CA MET A 1 -20.84 -13.62 10.06
C MET A 1 -19.36 -13.41 9.78
N THR A 2 -18.75 -14.27 8.95
CA THR A 2 -17.37 -14.14 8.51
C THR A 2 -17.36 -13.51 7.12
N ARG A 3 -16.74 -12.33 7.03
CA ARG A 3 -16.41 -11.64 5.78
C ARG A 3 -15.33 -12.45 5.06
N GLU A 4 -15.66 -13.05 3.93
CA GLU A 4 -14.67 -13.56 2.98
C GLU A 4 -15.27 -13.55 1.59
N GLY A 5 -14.53 -12.99 0.62
CA GLY A 5 -14.80 -13.22 -0.80
C GLY A 5 -15.25 -12.01 -1.60
N ASP A 6 -14.43 -10.96 -1.63
CA ASP A 6 -14.26 -10.19 -2.88
C ASP A 6 -12.77 -10.10 -3.20
N ARG A 7 -12.11 -11.26 -3.16
CA ARG A 7 -10.71 -11.41 -3.58
C ARG A 7 -10.74 -11.33 -5.10
N TYR A 8 -10.53 -10.14 -5.66
CA TYR A 8 -10.37 -9.92 -7.11
C TYR A 8 -9.48 -11.02 -7.70
N PRO A 9 -10.04 -12.01 -8.43
CA PRO A 9 -9.23 -12.99 -9.11
C PRO A 9 -8.90 -12.37 -10.46
N VAL A 10 -7.95 -11.44 -10.46
CA VAL A 10 -7.29 -11.09 -11.71
C VAL A 10 -6.25 -12.18 -11.89
N GLU A 11 -6.49 -13.10 -12.81
CA GLU A 11 -5.39 -13.94 -13.31
C GLU A 11 -4.35 -12.97 -13.87
N ASP A 12 -3.19 -12.98 -13.23
CA ASP A 12 -2.00 -12.30 -13.69
C ASP A 12 -1.76 -12.68 -15.16
N GLY A 13 -1.95 -11.73 -16.08
CA GLY A 13 -1.86 -11.97 -17.52
C GLY A 13 -0.46 -12.45 -17.94
N PRO A 14 -0.30 -13.05 -19.13
CA PRO A 14 0.99 -13.56 -19.60
C PRO A 14 2.06 -12.47 -19.55
N GLY A 15 3.17 -12.74 -18.86
CA GLY A 15 4.27 -11.79 -18.62
C GLY A 15 4.23 -11.11 -17.24
N SER A 16 3.24 -11.41 -16.41
CA SER A 16 3.22 -10.96 -15.01
C SER A 16 4.38 -11.60 -14.24
N GLY A 17 5.24 -10.76 -13.69
CA GLY A 17 6.39 -11.15 -12.88
C GLY A 17 5.98 -11.41 -11.43
N ASP A 18 6.88 -11.10 -10.50
CA ASP A 18 6.60 -11.34 -9.09
C ASP A 18 5.44 -10.50 -8.56
N ARG A 19 4.56 -11.16 -7.79
CA ARG A 19 3.50 -10.49 -7.04
C ARG A 19 4.09 -9.66 -5.89
N VAL A 20 3.59 -8.44 -5.72
CA VAL A 20 3.89 -7.59 -4.57
C VAL A 20 2.59 -7.38 -3.80
N GLU A 21 2.57 -7.74 -2.52
CA GLU A 21 1.44 -7.44 -1.63
C GLU A 21 1.83 -6.36 -0.63
N LEU A 22 0.98 -5.34 -0.50
CA LEU A 22 1.17 -4.23 0.43
C LEU A 22 -0.14 -3.98 1.18
N THR A 23 -0.02 -3.68 2.48
CA THR A 23 -1.16 -3.20 3.28
C THR A 23 -1.13 -1.68 3.34
N LEU A 24 -2.19 -1.04 2.85
CA LEU A 24 -2.39 0.40 2.98
C LEU A 24 -3.40 0.69 4.09
N ARG A 25 -3.04 1.55 5.04
CA ARG A 25 -3.95 2.08 6.07
C ARG A 25 -3.94 3.60 6.01
N VAL A 26 -5.12 4.18 5.84
CA VAL A 26 -5.31 5.64 5.83
C VAL A 26 -6.20 6.00 7.02
N LEU A 27 -5.65 6.77 7.96
CA LEU A 27 -6.39 7.37 9.05
C LEU A 27 -6.73 8.80 8.63
N VAL A 28 -7.97 9.02 8.21
CA VAL A 28 -8.43 10.33 7.74
C VAL A 28 -8.83 11.19 8.94
N GLY A 29 -8.15 12.32 9.12
CA GLY A 29 -8.53 13.34 10.09
C GLY A 29 -9.06 14.60 9.39
N THR A 30 -9.55 15.57 10.16
CA THR A 30 -10.18 16.80 9.63
C THR A 30 -9.17 17.84 9.15
N GLU A 31 -7.96 17.82 9.69
CA GLU A 31 -6.87 18.74 9.32
C GLU A 31 -5.67 17.99 8.76
N ARG A 32 -5.37 16.83 9.35
CA ARG A 32 -4.25 15.97 8.99
C ARG A 32 -4.71 14.54 8.96
N SER A 33 -4.12 13.79 8.06
CA SER A 33 -4.35 12.36 7.89
C SER A 33 -3.02 11.62 7.98
N THR A 34 -3.09 10.35 8.37
CA THR A 34 -1.91 9.49 8.45
C THR A 34 -2.04 8.38 7.42
N VAL A 35 -1.02 8.24 6.58
CA VAL A 35 -0.91 7.20 5.57
C VAL A 35 0.20 6.24 5.97
N ILE A 36 -0.14 4.97 6.11
CA ILE A 36 0.78 3.91 6.49
C ILE A 36 0.76 2.86 5.39
N VAL A 37 1.94 2.57 4.84
CA VAL A 37 2.15 1.42 3.94
C VAL A 37 3.02 0.42 4.67
N ALA A 38 2.56 -0.81 4.79
CA ALA A 38 3.23 -1.86 5.53
C ALA A 38 3.34 -3.15 4.75
N ASP A 39 4.38 -3.92 5.06
CA ASP A 39 4.50 -5.30 4.64
C ASP A 39 3.42 -6.14 5.39
N PRO A 40 2.56 -6.87 4.65
CA PRO A 40 1.45 -7.61 5.26
C PRO A 40 1.90 -8.81 6.10
N ILE A 41 3.08 -9.38 5.83
CA ILE A 41 3.57 -10.60 6.48
C ILE A 41 4.23 -10.25 7.83
N THR A 42 5.07 -9.23 7.81
CA THR A 42 5.88 -8.83 8.97
C THR A 42 5.22 -7.73 9.80
N GLY A 43 4.27 -6.99 9.23
CA GLY A 43 3.64 -5.83 9.84
C GLY A 43 4.54 -4.60 9.93
N HIS A 44 5.77 -4.65 9.37
CA HIS A 44 6.67 -3.50 9.37
C HIS A 44 6.17 -2.40 8.45
N ALA A 45 6.15 -1.16 8.97
CA ALA A 45 5.84 0.01 8.17
C ALA A 45 6.99 0.30 7.20
N LEU A 46 6.68 0.25 5.91
CA LEU A 46 7.55 0.68 4.80
C LEU A 46 7.49 2.19 4.59
N SER A 47 6.35 2.80 4.92
CA SER A 47 6.15 4.25 5.04
C SER A 47 5.14 4.58 6.13
N ASN A 48 5.32 5.73 6.77
CA ASN A 48 4.40 6.32 7.74
C ASN A 48 4.47 7.85 7.61
N GLU A 49 3.50 8.43 6.92
CA GLU A 49 3.46 9.85 6.61
C GLU A 49 2.24 10.51 7.21
N VAL A 50 2.43 11.73 7.71
CA VAL A 50 1.34 12.62 8.14
C VAL A 50 1.22 13.73 7.12
N VAL A 51 0.05 13.84 6.50
CA VAL A 51 -0.21 14.79 5.41
C VAL A 51 -1.42 15.67 5.74
N PRO A 52 -1.54 16.87 5.14
CA PRO A 52 -2.78 17.65 5.21
C PRO A 52 -3.98 16.84 4.70
N HIS A 53 -5.16 17.12 5.25
CA HIS A 53 -6.40 16.53 4.77
C HIS A 53 -6.58 16.75 3.26
N GLY A 54 -6.95 15.70 2.54
CA GLY A 54 -7.08 15.69 1.09
C GLY A 54 -5.81 15.28 0.32
N GLY A 55 -4.66 15.16 1.00
CA GLY A 55 -3.39 14.71 0.40
C GLY A 55 -3.14 13.21 0.49
N GLU A 56 -4.10 12.42 1.01
CA GLU A 56 -3.89 11.02 1.36
C GLU A 56 -3.63 10.13 0.13
N ALA A 57 -4.32 10.41 -0.98
CA ALA A 57 -4.19 9.63 -2.20
C ALA A 57 -2.81 9.79 -2.83
N ASP A 58 -2.30 11.02 -2.92
CA ASP A 58 -0.99 11.32 -3.46
C ASP A 58 0.11 10.70 -2.57
N ALA A 59 -0.03 10.83 -1.26
CA ALA A 59 0.90 10.24 -0.30
C ALA A 59 0.90 8.71 -0.38
N ALA A 60 -0.28 8.08 -0.50
CA ALA A 60 -0.40 6.64 -0.67
C ALA A 60 0.26 6.17 -1.98
N ALA A 61 0.01 6.86 -3.09
CA ALA A 61 0.61 6.55 -4.39
C ALA A 61 2.13 6.68 -4.34
N ALA A 62 2.66 7.76 -3.76
CA ALA A 62 4.09 7.98 -3.60
C ALA A 62 4.74 6.89 -2.74
N ALA A 63 4.12 6.53 -1.61
CA ALA A 63 4.61 5.50 -0.72
C ALA A 63 4.64 4.11 -1.37
N VAL A 64 3.59 3.73 -2.10
CA VAL A 64 3.54 2.48 -2.86
C VAL A 64 4.62 2.46 -3.94
N HIS A 65 4.75 3.52 -4.72
CA HIS A 65 5.77 3.61 -5.77
C HIS A 65 7.20 3.52 -5.19
N ALA A 66 7.46 4.15 -4.05
CA ALA A 66 8.74 4.06 -3.36
C ALA A 66 9.02 2.65 -2.78
N ALA A 67 7.98 1.92 -2.35
CA ALA A 67 8.12 0.54 -1.90
C ALA A 67 8.50 -0.39 -3.07
N LEU A 68 7.83 -0.25 -4.23
CA LEU A 68 8.14 -1.01 -5.43
C LEU A 68 9.55 -0.75 -5.93
N LYS A 69 9.95 0.52 -6.04
CA LYS A 69 11.30 0.89 -6.51
C LYS A 69 12.41 0.36 -5.61
N ARG A 70 12.19 0.30 -4.29
CA ARG A 70 13.18 -0.25 -3.34
C ARG A 70 13.34 -1.76 -3.48
N ARG A 71 12.27 -2.48 -3.80
CA ARG A 71 12.34 -3.91 -4.11
C ARG A 71 13.21 -4.15 -5.35
N ASP A 72 12.96 -3.41 -6.42
CA ASP A 72 13.71 -3.58 -7.68
C ASP A 72 15.19 -3.23 -7.53
N ALA A 73 15.55 -2.32 -6.62
CA ALA A 73 16.94 -1.95 -6.35
C ALA A 73 17.72 -2.99 -5.53
N CYS A 74 17.04 -3.98 -4.94
CA CYS A 74 17.66 -5.04 -4.12
C CYS A 74 17.79 -6.38 -4.87
N LEU A 75 17.31 -6.45 -6.12
CA LEU A 75 17.47 -7.57 -7.04
C LEU A 75 18.63 -7.32 -8.00
#